data_AF-A0A7L5UH07-F1
#
_entry.id   AF-A0A7L5UH07-F1
#
_cell.length_a   1.000
_cell.length_b   1.000
_cell.length_c   1.000
_cell.angle_alpha   90.00
_cell.angle_beta   90.00
_cell.angle_gamma   90.00
#
_symmetry.space_group_name_H-M   'P 1'
#
loop_
_entity.id
_entity.type
_entity.pdbx_description
1 polymer ?
#
loop_
_entity_poly.entity_id
_entity_poly.type
_entity_poly.pdbx_seq_one_letter_code
_entity_poly.pdbx_strand_id
1 'polypeptide(L)'
;MKLVVNGNLIIGYCSVGDLPGTIEYTGDLPTEFQDNFASEKYLYQDGKVIINDQYEAPKPSIPGIGITGGQKVINQLGAQVANLTTEIQSLKKSDQEMSQIASSLGMQVAQLLAKEQGGN
;
A
#
# COMPACT_ATOMS: atom_id res chain seq x y z
N MET A 1 -1.22 43.37 7.42
CA MET A 1 -1.13 41.93 7.04
C MET A 1 -0.55 41.85 5.65
N LYS A 2 0.17 40.79 5.30
CA LYS A 2 0.74 40.63 3.97
C LYS A 2 0.01 39.54 3.20
N LEU A 3 -0.42 39.82 1.98
CA LEU A 3 -1.14 38.88 1.12
C LEU A 3 -0.24 38.42 -0.03
N VAL A 4 -0.22 37.11 -0.29
CA VAL A 4 0.38 36.54 -1.48
C VAL A 4 -0.73 36.41 -2.53
N VAL A 5 -0.56 37.09 -3.67
CA VAL A 5 -1.60 37.17 -4.71
C VAL A 5 -1.05 36.63 -6.03
N ASN A 6 -1.81 35.74 -6.68
CA ASN A 6 -1.56 35.27 -8.03
C ASN A 6 -2.70 35.74 -8.96
N GLY A 7 -2.42 36.72 -9.81
CA GLY A 7 -3.45 37.46 -10.53
C GLY A 7 -4.30 38.26 -9.54
N ASN A 8 -5.52 37.78 -9.28
CA ASN A 8 -6.40 38.31 -8.24
C ASN A 8 -6.63 37.32 -7.08
N LEU A 9 -6.16 36.07 -7.19
CA LEU A 9 -6.40 35.03 -6.20
C LEU A 9 -5.42 35.15 -5.04
N ILE A 10 -5.94 35.13 -3.82
CA ILE A 10 -5.11 35.08 -2.61
C ILE A 10 -4.72 33.63 -2.39
N ILE A 11 -3.42 33.34 -2.49
CA ILE A 11 -2.85 31.99 -2.35
C ILE A 11 -2.15 31.80 -1.00
N GLY A 12 -1.99 32.87 -0.23
CA GLY A 12 -1.42 32.83 1.11
C GLY A 12 -1.46 34.18 1.79
N TYR A 13 -1.21 34.21 3.08
CA TYR A 13 -1.06 35.44 3.84
C TYR A 13 -0.10 35.27 5.02
N CYS A 14 0.38 36.39 5.54
CA CYS A 14 1.20 36.47 6.74
C CYS A 14 0.64 37.57 7.64
N SER A 15 0.18 37.18 8.84
CA SER A 15 -0.32 38.10 9.85
C SER A 15 0.80 38.83 10.61
N VAL A 16 1.93 38.14 10.83
CA VAL A 16 3.10 38.66 11.54
C VAL A 16 4.38 38.25 10.82
N GLY A 17 5.22 39.23 10.48
CA GLY A 17 6.48 39.02 9.76
C GLY A 17 6.43 39.49 8.31
N ASP A 18 7.29 38.91 7.48
CA ASP A 18 7.42 39.26 6.08
C ASP A 18 7.47 38.01 5.18
N LEU A 19 6.91 38.14 3.99
CA LEU A 19 6.95 37.14 2.93
C LEU A 19 7.33 37.85 1.61
N PRO A 20 8.31 37.32 0.86
CA PRO A 20 8.67 37.87 -0.45
C PRO A 20 7.48 37.88 -1.41
N GLY A 21 7.38 38.93 -2.24
CA GLY A 21 6.35 39.02 -3.28
C GLY A 21 4.93 39.19 -2.74
N THR A 22 4.78 39.73 -1.53
CA THR A 22 3.47 40.05 -0.95
C THR A 22 3.09 41.50 -1.14
N ILE A 23 1.78 41.76 -1.01
CA ILE A 23 1.22 43.09 -0.88
C ILE A 23 0.86 43.37 0.58
N GLU A 24 1.12 44.59 1.04
CA GLU A 24 0.65 45.08 2.34
C GLU A 24 -0.85 45.35 2.26
N TYR A 25 -1.63 44.74 3.15
CA TYR A 25 -3.07 44.91 3.27
C TYR A 25 -3.45 45.36 4.67
N THR A 26 -4.14 46.50 4.73
CA THR A 26 -4.62 47.15 5.96
C THR A 26 -6.13 47.43 5.91
N GLY A 27 -6.83 46.90 4.89
CA GLY A 27 -8.28 47.04 4.77
C GLY A 27 -9.04 45.99 5.59
N ASP A 28 -10.37 46.04 5.48
CA ASP A 28 -11.26 45.12 6.16
C ASP A 28 -11.22 43.72 5.54
N LEU A 29 -11.17 42.72 6.40
CA LEU A 29 -11.28 41.32 5.99
C LEU A 29 -12.71 40.81 6.19
N PRO A 30 -13.17 39.88 5.34
CA PRO A 30 -14.32 39.07 5.66
C PRO A 30 -14.17 38.44 7.05
N THR A 31 -15.24 38.41 7.84
CA THR A 31 -15.21 37.96 9.25
C THR A 31 -14.56 36.59 9.43
N GLU A 32 -14.80 35.67 8.49
CA GLU A 32 -14.26 34.31 8.54
C GLU A 32 -12.94 34.13 7.79
N PHE A 33 -12.30 35.20 7.32
CA PHE A 33 -11.12 35.09 6.45
C PHE A 33 -10.00 34.25 7.09
N GLN A 34 -9.67 34.50 8.35
CA GLN A 34 -8.57 33.83 9.03
C GLN A 34 -8.92 32.39 9.42
N ASP A 35 -10.13 32.17 9.92
CA ASP A 35 -10.59 30.87 10.39
C ASP A 35 -10.84 29.88 9.24
N ASN A 36 -11.31 30.40 8.11
CA ASN A 36 -11.73 29.60 6.96
C ASN A 36 -10.85 29.80 5.73
N PHE A 37 -9.62 30.29 5.91
CA PHE A 37 -8.69 30.52 4.81
C PHE A 37 -8.37 29.23 4.07
N ALA A 38 -8.52 29.27 2.75
CA ALA A 38 -7.97 28.28 1.83
C ALA A 38 -7.41 29.02 0.62
N SER A 39 -6.36 28.48 0.02
CA SER A 39 -5.82 29.03 -1.23
C SER A 39 -6.93 29.18 -2.26
N GLU A 40 -6.97 30.31 -2.97
CA GLU A 40 -7.93 30.63 -4.04
C GLU A 40 -9.38 30.87 -3.57
N LYS A 41 -9.68 30.73 -2.27
CA LYS A 41 -11.02 30.98 -1.72
C LYS A 41 -11.37 32.47 -1.63
N TYR A 42 -10.36 33.33 -1.64
CA TYR A 42 -10.53 34.78 -1.56
C TYR A 42 -9.79 35.47 -2.71
N LEU A 43 -10.33 36.61 -3.14
CA LEU A 43 -9.78 37.46 -4.19
C LEU A 43 -9.33 38.80 -3.59
N TYR A 44 -8.30 39.38 -4.17
CA TYR A 44 -7.93 40.77 -3.98
C TYR A 44 -8.30 41.56 -5.24
N GLN A 45 -9.34 42.40 -5.14
CA GLN A 45 -9.84 43.23 -6.25
C GLN A 45 -10.26 44.60 -5.72
N ASP A 46 -9.95 45.66 -6.47
CA ASP A 46 -10.31 47.05 -6.13
C ASP A 46 -9.90 47.46 -4.70
N GLY A 47 -8.75 46.97 -4.23
CA GLY A 47 -8.23 47.25 -2.89
C GLY A 47 -8.98 46.54 -1.76
N LYS A 48 -9.80 45.54 -2.06
CA LYS A 48 -10.60 44.78 -1.09
C LYS A 48 -10.36 43.29 -1.18
N VAL A 49 -10.48 42.62 -0.03
CA VAL A 49 -10.53 41.16 0.04
C VAL A 49 -11.99 40.71 -0.01
N ILE A 50 -12.34 39.96 -1.03
CA ILE A 50 -13.70 39.42 -1.24
C ILE A 50 -13.66 37.90 -1.37
N ILE A 51 -14.78 37.23 -1.14
CA ILE A 51 -14.91 35.78 -1.34
C ILE A 51 -14.89 35.49 -2.85
N ASN A 52 -14.19 34.43 -3.25
CA ASN A 52 -14.23 33.92 -4.61
C ASN A 52 -15.47 33.03 -4.80
N ASP A 53 -16.50 33.53 -5.48
CA ASP A 53 -17.72 32.76 -5.78
C ASP A 53 -17.47 31.56 -6.73
N GLN A 54 -16.31 31.51 -7.39
CA GLN A 54 -15.88 30.40 -8.24
C GLN A 54 -14.98 29.40 -7.50
N TYR A 55 -14.86 29.53 -6.18
CA TYR A 55 -14.04 28.61 -5.39
C TYR A 55 -14.68 27.21 -5.34
N GLU A 56 -13.96 26.23 -5.88
CA GLU A 56 -14.25 24.82 -5.66
C GLU A 56 -13.26 24.25 -4.64
N ALA A 57 -13.77 23.74 -3.53
CA ALA A 57 -12.93 23.07 -2.54
C ALA A 57 -12.23 21.87 -3.19
N PRO A 58 -10.91 21.69 -2.97
CA PRO A 58 -10.21 20.53 -3.49
C PRO A 58 -10.89 19.27 -2.97
N LYS A 59 -11.28 18.39 -3.90
CA LYS A 59 -11.86 17.10 -3.52
C LYS A 59 -10.82 16.34 -2.71
N PRO A 60 -11.18 15.76 -1.56
CA PRO A 60 -10.26 14.91 -0.82
C PRO A 60 -9.78 13.81 -1.75
N SER A 61 -8.48 13.77 -2.02
CA SER A 61 -7.89 12.61 -2.64
C SER A 61 -7.99 11.49 -1.62
N ILE A 62 -8.96 10.58 -1.83
CA ILE A 62 -8.90 9.29 -1.16
C ILE A 62 -7.57 8.70 -1.62
N PRO A 63 -6.59 8.46 -0.72
CA PRO A 63 -5.39 7.75 -1.11
C PRO A 63 -5.87 6.48 -1.79
N GLY A 64 -5.58 6.33 -3.09
CA GLY A 64 -6.10 5.22 -3.87
C GLY A 64 -5.78 3.96 -3.09
N ILE A 65 -6.81 3.25 -2.63
CA ILE A 65 -6.63 1.98 -1.95
C ILE A 65 -5.98 1.10 -3.00
N GLY A 66 -4.66 1.00 -2.96
CA GLY A 66 -3.88 0.29 -3.94
C GLY A 66 -4.21 -1.18 -3.78
N ILE A 67 -5.27 -1.65 -4.44
CA ILE A 67 -5.65 -3.06 -4.55
C ILE A 67 -4.46 -3.88 -5.11
N THR A 68 -3.47 -3.20 -5.71
CA THR A 68 -2.19 -3.73 -6.18
C THR A 68 -1.32 -4.37 -5.09
N GLY A 69 -1.36 -3.87 -3.85
CA GLY A 69 -0.55 -4.42 -2.75
C GLY A 69 -1.07 -5.78 -2.28
N GLY A 70 -2.36 -5.85 -1.95
CA GLY A 70 -3.02 -7.07 -1.49
C GLY A 70 -3.02 -8.18 -2.55
N GLN A 71 -3.32 -7.83 -3.81
CA GLN A 71 -3.34 -8.82 -4.89
C GLN A 71 -1.96 -9.46 -5.14
N LYS A 72 -0.88 -8.68 -5.03
CA LYS A 72 0.48 -9.20 -5.20
C LYS A 72 0.84 -10.18 -4.07
N VAL A 73 0.48 -9.86 -2.83
CA VAL A 73 0.70 -10.74 -1.67
C VAL A 73 -0.12 -12.03 -1.81
N ILE A 74 -1.38 -11.95 -2.23
CA ILE A 74 -2.24 -13.12 -2.45
C ILE A 74 -1.65 -14.04 -3.53
N ASN A 75 -1.17 -13.47 -4.65
CA ASN A 75 -0.58 -14.26 -5.73
C ASN A 75 0.73 -14.93 -5.29
N GLN A 76 1.59 -14.22 -4.55
CA GLN A 76 2.83 -14.78 -4.00
C GLN A 76 2.54 -15.91 -3.00
N LEU A 77 1.55 -15.73 -2.13
CA LEU A 77 1.14 -16.76 -1.19
C LEU A 77 0.59 -18.00 -1.92
N GLY A 78 -0.26 -17.81 -2.93
CA GLY A 78 -0.77 -18.92 -3.75
C GLY A 78 0.33 -19.73 -4.43
N ALA A 79 1.35 -19.07 -4.97
CA ALA A 79 2.50 -19.74 -5.58
C ALA A 79 3.33 -20.53 -4.54
N GLN A 80 3.54 -19.99 -3.34
CA GLN A 80 4.24 -20.70 -2.27
C GLN A 80 3.48 -21.95 -1.81
N VAL A 81 2.15 -21.85 -1.65
CA VAL A 81 1.30 -22.99 -1.29
C VAL A 81 1.34 -24.09 -2.35
N ALA A 82 1.33 -23.72 -3.63
CA ALA A 82 1.44 -24.68 -4.73
C ALA A 82 2.78 -25.43 -4.73
N ASN A 83 3.88 -24.71 -4.49
CA ASN A 83 5.21 -25.31 -4.38
C ASN A 83 5.30 -26.28 -3.20
N LEU A 84 4.85 -25.86 -2.01
CA LEU A 84 4.82 -26.72 -0.82
C LEU A 84 3.95 -27.98 -1.03
N THR A 85 2.82 -27.83 -1.71
CA THR A 85 1.93 -28.97 -2.02
C THR A 85 2.65 -29.98 -2.92
N THR A 86 3.39 -29.50 -3.92
CA THR A 86 4.16 -30.35 -4.86
C THR A 86 5.30 -31.07 -4.14
N GLU A 87 5.99 -30.38 -3.23
CA GLU A 87 7.07 -30.96 -2.43
C GLU A 87 6.54 -32.04 -1.48
N ILE A 88 5.42 -31.79 -0.78
CA ILE A 88 4.76 -32.79 0.07
C ILE A 88 4.37 -34.03 -0.72
N GLN A 89 3.85 -33.88 -1.94
CA GLN A 89 3.49 -35.02 -2.79
C GLN A 89 4.72 -35.84 -3.20
N SER A 90 5.82 -35.16 -3.55
CA SER A 90 7.08 -35.82 -3.89
C SER A 90 7.67 -36.59 -2.70
N LEU A 91 7.65 -35.99 -1.51
CA LEU A 91 8.09 -36.64 -0.28
C LEU A 91 7.24 -37.86 0.06
N LYS A 92 5.90 -37.77 -0.05
CA LYS A 92 4.99 -38.91 0.15
C LYS A 92 5.29 -40.05 -0.81
N LYS A 93 5.59 -39.74 -2.08
CA LYS A 93 5.95 -40.77 -3.07
C LYS A 93 7.27 -41.45 -2.69
N SER A 94 8.28 -40.68 -2.30
CA SER A 94 9.57 -41.23 -1.87
C SER A 94 9.45 -42.14 -0.64
N ASP A 95 8.61 -41.76 0.33
CA ASP A 95 8.32 -42.57 1.52
C ASP A 95 7.65 -43.91 1.16
N GLN A 96 6.69 -43.89 0.23
CA GLN A 96 6.07 -45.10 -0.29
C GLN A 96 7.06 -46.03 -1.00
N GLU A 97 7.93 -45.48 -1.84
CA GLU A 97 8.98 -46.24 -2.53
C GLU A 97 9.95 -46.89 -1.52
N MET A 98 10.38 -46.14 -0.50
CA MET A 98 11.25 -46.65 0.55
C MET A 98 10.58 -47.77 1.37
N SER A 99 9.29 -47.63 1.69
CA SER A 99 8.52 -48.68 2.37
C SER A 99 8.43 -49.96 1.54
N GLN A 100 8.27 -49.84 0.22
CA GLN A 100 8.26 -51.00 -0.69
C GLN A 100 9.63 -51.68 -0.74
N ILE A 101 10.72 -50.91 -0.82
CA ILE A 101 12.08 -51.44 -0.78
C ILE A 101 12.33 -52.21 0.52
N ALA A 102 12.00 -51.61 1.67
CA ALA A 102 12.18 -52.25 2.97
C ALA A 102 11.41 -53.58 3.07
N SER A 103 10.17 -53.62 2.58
CA SER A 103 9.34 -54.84 2.55
C SER A 103 9.97 -55.93 1.67
N SER A 104 10.47 -55.54 0.49
CA SER A 104 11.11 -56.46 -0.45
C SER A 104 12.39 -57.06 0.11
N LEU A 105 13.20 -56.27 0.81
CA LEU A 105 14.42 -56.71 1.46
C LEU A 105 14.10 -57.66 2.62
N GLY A 106 13.09 -57.34 3.44
CA GLY A 106 12.63 -58.23 4.51
C GLY A 106 12.22 -59.61 3.99
N MET A 107 11.50 -59.66 2.87
CA MET A 107 11.15 -60.93 2.21
C MET A 107 12.38 -61.69 1.68
N GLN A 108 13.33 -60.99 1.05
CA GLN A 108 14.57 -61.62 0.56
C GLN A 108 15.41 -62.22 1.70
N VAL A 109 15.55 -61.50 2.82
CA VAL A 109 16.26 -62.00 4.00
C VAL A 109 15.57 -63.25 4.57
N ALA A 110 14.24 -63.24 4.70
CA ALA A 110 13.49 -64.40 5.18
C ALA A 110 13.67 -65.63 4.26
N GLN A 111 13.70 -65.44 2.93
CA GLN A 111 13.94 -66.51 1.96
C GLN A 111 15.35 -67.10 2.08
N LEU A 112 16.37 -66.28 2.31
CA LEU A 112 17.74 -66.76 2.51
C LEU A 112 17.86 -67.59 3.79
N LEU A 113 17.30 -67.10 4.90
CA LEU A 113 17.29 -67.83 6.18
C LEU A 113 16.55 -69.18 6.07
N ALA A 114 15.43 -69.24 5.34
CA ALA A 114 14.70 -70.48 5.11
C ALA A 114 15.50 -71.50 4.28
N LYS A 115 16.32 -71.04 3.32
CA LYS A 115 17.19 -71.91 2.51
C LYS A 115 18.35 -72.50 3.32
N GLU A 116 18.90 -71.75 4.27
CA GLU A 116 19.97 -72.23 5.15
C GLU A 116 19.49 -73.27 6.15
N GLN A 117 18.22 -73.23 6.57
CA GLN A 117 17.65 -74.20 7.53
C GLN A 117 17.16 -75.51 6.89
N GLY A 118 16.97 -75.55 5.56
CA GLY A 118 16.47 -76.72 4.84
C GLY A 118 17.54 -77.58 4.16
N GLY A 119 18.83 -77.23 4.28
CA GLY A 119 19.95 -77.95 3.68
C GLY A 119 20.80 -78.65 4.73
N ASN A 120 20.34 -79.80 5.24
CA ASN A 120 21.17 -80.80 5.91
C ASN A 120 20.58 -82.19 5.68
#